data_AF-K3ZI17-F1
#
_entry.id   AF-K3ZI17-F1
#
_cell.length_a   1.000
_cell.length_b   1.000
_cell.length_c   1.000
_cell.angle_alpha   90.00
_cell.angle_beta   90.00
_cell.angle_gamma   90.00
#
_symmetry.space_group_name_H-M   'P 1'
#
loop_
_entity.id
_entity.type
_entity.pdbx_description
1 polymer ?
#
loop_
_entity_poly.entity_id
_entity_poly.type
_entity_poly.pdbx_seq_one_letter_code
_entity_poly.pdbx_strand_id
1 'polypeptide(L)'
;MGSMEGFSPTTIPCLLLLFCLGCKCLASEFELTQTATVKVDATPELARKIPDTLFGVFFEEINHAGAGGIWAELVSNRGFEAGGPHTPSNIHPWSIVGDDSSIFVATDRSSCFSRNIVALRMEVLCNDCPAGGVGIYNPGFWGMNIEDGKTYNLVMYVKSPETADLTVSLTSPDGLQNLASINLKVAGTSNWTKLEQKLVAKGTNRTSRLQITTHNKGVIWFDQVSLMPADTYKGHGFRSDLISMLLDLKPRFFRFPGGCFVEGEWLRNAFRWRESIGPWEERPGHFGDVWHYWTDDGLGYYEYLQLSEDLGAAPIWVFNNGISHHDEVDTAIIAPFVKDVLDGLEFAKGSANSTWGSVRAAMGHPEPFPLKYVAIGNEDCGKKHYRGNYLKFYNAIRDAYPDIQMISNCDGSSRRLDHPADLFDFHVYTDSKTLFSMMNEFDSTSRDGPKAFVSEYAVWKRDAGKGSLLASLAEAAFLTGLERNSDIVQMASYAPLFVNTNDRRSVFMALCFRWFLVFLSI
;
A
#
# COMPACT_ATOMS: atom_id res chain seq x y z
N MET A 1 -52.84 52.84 -19.24
CA MET A 1 -54.27 52.61 -19.53
C MET A 1 -54.34 51.27 -20.25
N GLY A 2 -54.78 50.15 -19.69
CA GLY A 2 -55.76 49.91 -18.63
C GLY A 2 -56.92 49.10 -19.21
N SER A 3 -57.23 47.95 -18.61
CA SER A 3 -58.31 46.95 -18.85
C SER A 3 -57.72 45.56 -19.21
N MET A 4 -58.16 44.44 -18.63
CA MET A 4 -59.52 44.11 -18.15
C MET A 4 -59.56 43.38 -16.79
N GLU A 5 -60.55 43.79 -16.00
CA GLU A 5 -61.21 43.06 -14.90
C GLU A 5 -61.99 41.86 -15.47
N GLY A 6 -62.11 40.72 -14.77
CA GLY A 6 -63.26 40.41 -13.90
C GLY A 6 -64.28 39.54 -14.66
N PHE A 7 -65.07 38.61 -14.12
CA PHE A 7 -65.40 38.16 -12.78
C PHE A 7 -66.21 36.85 -12.92
N SER A 8 -66.24 36.04 -11.85
CA SER A 8 -67.19 34.93 -11.62
C SER A 8 -68.62 35.47 -11.32
N PRO A 9 -69.69 34.64 -11.36
CA PRO A 9 -70.24 34.20 -10.07
C PRO A 9 -70.80 32.75 -9.99
N THR A 10 -70.52 32.15 -8.85
CA THR A 10 -71.10 31.04 -8.06
C THR A 10 -72.59 30.65 -8.21
N THR A 11 -72.88 29.33 -8.12
CA THR A 11 -74.02 28.75 -7.36
C THR A 11 -73.90 27.20 -7.13
N ILE A 12 -73.41 26.79 -5.95
CA ILE A 12 -73.90 25.81 -4.92
C ILE A 12 -75.06 24.83 -5.31
N PRO A 13 -75.28 23.60 -4.71
CA PRO A 13 -74.54 22.75 -3.73
C PRO A 13 -74.55 21.20 -3.97
N CYS A 14 -73.89 20.46 -3.06
CA CYS A 14 -74.29 19.18 -2.44
C CYS A 14 -74.77 18.01 -3.31
N LEU A 15 -73.93 16.97 -3.44
CA LEU A 15 -74.23 15.57 -3.15
C LEU A 15 -73.02 14.75 -3.62
N LEU A 16 -72.30 14.11 -2.69
CA LEU A 16 -71.39 12.94 -2.86
C LEU A 16 -70.34 12.91 -1.73
N LEU A 17 -70.81 12.98 -0.49
CA LEU A 17 -70.04 12.65 0.71
C LEU A 17 -70.95 11.75 1.53
N LEU A 18 -70.84 10.42 1.29
CA LEU A 18 -71.42 9.28 2.02
C LEU A 18 -71.93 8.22 1.02
N PHE A 19 -71.04 7.52 0.32
CA PHE A 19 -71.24 6.11 -0.11
C PHE A 19 -69.97 5.64 -0.81
N CYS A 20 -68.94 5.27 -0.04
CA CYS A 20 -67.88 4.33 -0.45
C CYS A 20 -66.99 3.89 0.74
N LEU A 21 -67.51 3.88 1.96
CA LEU A 21 -67.03 2.95 3.00
C LEU A 21 -67.60 1.57 2.63
N GLY A 22 -66.90 0.83 1.77
CA GLY A 22 -67.39 -0.46 1.31
C GLY A 22 -66.58 -1.19 0.25
N CYS A 23 -65.61 -0.56 -0.40
CA CYS A 23 -64.67 -1.29 -1.24
C CYS A 23 -63.38 -1.55 -0.45
N LYS A 24 -63.38 -2.65 0.31
CA LYS A 24 -62.14 -3.41 0.49
C LYS A 24 -61.73 -3.85 -0.92
N CYS A 25 -60.96 -3.03 -1.62
CA CYS A 25 -60.16 -3.51 -2.72
C CYS A 25 -59.17 -4.49 -2.10
N LEU A 26 -59.55 -5.77 -2.11
CA LEU A 26 -58.60 -6.86 -2.14
C LEU A 26 -57.76 -6.61 -3.40
N ALA A 27 -56.66 -5.86 -3.25
CA ALA A 27 -55.55 -5.99 -4.17
C ALA A 27 -55.03 -7.41 -3.96
N SER A 28 -55.63 -8.37 -4.67
CA SER A 28 -54.94 -9.62 -4.94
C SER A 28 -53.75 -9.22 -5.80
N GLU A 29 -52.58 -9.05 -5.18
CA GLU A 29 -51.35 -9.17 -5.93
C GLU A 29 -51.39 -10.56 -6.56
N PHE A 30 -51.65 -10.60 -7.87
CA PHE A 30 -51.32 -11.76 -8.66
C PHE A 30 -49.79 -11.84 -8.64
N GLU A 31 -49.23 -12.48 -7.63
CA GLU A 31 -47.91 -13.09 -7.75
C GLU A 31 -48.04 -14.21 -8.79
N LEU A 32 -48.04 -13.81 -10.06
CA LEU A 32 -47.63 -14.71 -11.13
C LEU A 32 -46.18 -15.05 -10.82
N THR A 33 -45.95 -16.18 -10.16
CA THR A 33 -44.63 -16.83 -10.11
C THR A 33 -44.17 -17.06 -11.54
N GLN A 34 -43.49 -16.07 -12.10
CA GLN A 34 -43.00 -16.10 -13.47
C GLN A 34 -41.86 -17.13 -13.49
N THR A 35 -42.17 -18.34 -13.96
CA THR A 35 -41.19 -19.42 -13.98
C THR A 35 -40.25 -19.17 -15.16
N ALA A 36 -39.12 -18.49 -14.92
CA ALA A 36 -38.05 -18.39 -15.90
C ALA A 36 -37.30 -19.72 -15.96
N THR A 37 -37.24 -20.32 -17.15
CA THR A 37 -36.46 -21.55 -17.36
C THR A 37 -35.13 -21.18 -18.01
N VAL A 38 -34.03 -21.28 -17.27
CA VAL A 38 -32.67 -21.15 -17.80
C VAL A 38 -32.18 -22.52 -18.23
N LYS A 39 -31.93 -22.71 -19.52
CA LYS A 39 -31.28 -23.92 -20.06
C LYS A 39 -29.78 -23.64 -20.15
N VAL A 40 -28.99 -24.35 -19.35
CA VAL A 40 -27.52 -24.28 -19.37
C VAL A 40 -27.00 -25.47 -20.17
N ASP A 41 -26.30 -25.20 -21.26
CA ASP A 41 -25.55 -26.22 -22.00
C ASP A 41 -24.13 -26.28 -21.44
N ALA A 42 -23.81 -27.38 -20.75
CA ALA A 42 -22.54 -27.60 -20.08
C ALA A 42 -21.70 -28.70 -20.78
N THR A 43 -21.91 -28.92 -22.08
CA THR A 43 -21.09 -29.86 -22.86
C THR A 43 -19.61 -29.45 -22.81
N PRO A 44 -18.67 -30.39 -22.50
CA PRO A 44 -17.25 -30.09 -22.37
C PRO A 44 -16.62 -29.40 -23.59
N GLU A 45 -17.16 -29.63 -24.78
CA GLU A 45 -16.70 -29.03 -26.04
C GLU A 45 -16.93 -27.51 -26.10
N LEU A 46 -17.85 -26.98 -25.29
CA LEU A 46 -18.13 -25.55 -25.12
C LEU A 46 -17.40 -24.96 -23.91
N ALA A 47 -16.78 -25.79 -23.07
CA ALA A 47 -16.10 -25.34 -21.86
C ALA A 47 -14.79 -24.61 -22.22
N ARG A 48 -14.62 -23.41 -21.66
CA ARG A 48 -13.34 -22.69 -21.69
C ARG A 48 -12.65 -22.88 -20.36
N LYS A 49 -11.36 -23.21 -20.39
CA LYS A 49 -10.57 -23.26 -19.15
C LYS A 49 -10.38 -21.83 -18.65
N ILE A 50 -10.90 -21.54 -17.46
CA ILE A 50 -10.57 -20.34 -16.72
C ILE A 50 -9.15 -20.51 -16.17
N PRO A 51 -8.22 -19.58 -16.40
CA PRO A 51 -6.89 -19.64 -15.83
C PRO A 51 -6.94 -19.64 -14.30
N ASP A 52 -6.13 -20.50 -13.68
CA ASP A 52 -5.97 -20.53 -12.22
C ASP A 52 -5.35 -19.24 -11.66
N THR A 53 -4.96 -18.30 -12.53
CA THR A 53 -4.40 -16.98 -12.22
C THR A 53 -5.39 -15.84 -12.44
N LEU A 54 -6.65 -16.11 -12.80
CA LEU A 54 -7.55 -15.05 -13.27
C LEU A 54 -7.72 -13.91 -12.25
N PHE A 55 -7.84 -14.21 -10.96
CA PHE A 55 -8.02 -13.19 -9.93
C PHE A 55 -6.84 -13.13 -8.98
N GLY A 56 -6.32 -11.92 -8.78
CA GLY A 56 -5.25 -11.64 -7.84
C GLY A 56 -5.38 -10.24 -7.27
N VAL A 57 -4.33 -9.77 -6.62
CA VAL A 57 -4.30 -8.44 -5.99
C VAL A 57 -3.15 -7.61 -6.51
N PHE A 58 -3.40 -6.32 -6.64
CA PHE A 58 -2.42 -5.29 -6.95
C PHE A 58 -1.99 -4.55 -5.68
N PHE A 59 -0.72 -4.21 -5.55
CA PHE A 59 -0.22 -3.42 -4.44
C PHE A 59 0.80 -2.40 -4.89
N GLU A 60 0.59 -1.17 -4.42
CA GLU A 60 1.58 -0.10 -4.40
C GLU A 60 1.50 0.64 -3.06
N GLU A 61 2.55 1.38 -2.74
CA GLU A 61 2.57 2.24 -1.55
C GLU A 61 1.78 3.53 -1.82
N ILE A 62 0.45 3.42 -1.71
CA ILE A 62 -0.52 4.50 -1.81
C ILE A 62 -1.44 4.48 -0.59
N ASN A 63 -1.85 5.65 -0.09
CA ASN A 63 -2.79 5.77 1.04
C ASN A 63 -2.31 5.08 2.32
N HIS A 64 -1.00 4.99 2.53
CA HIS A 64 -0.40 4.24 3.63
C HIS A 64 -0.78 2.75 3.59
N ALA A 65 -0.82 2.14 2.40
CA ALA A 65 -1.11 0.72 2.22
C ALA A 65 -0.01 -0.18 2.80
N GLY A 66 1.26 0.23 2.73
CA GLY A 66 2.39 -0.45 3.35
C GLY A 66 2.74 0.17 4.70
N ALA A 67 3.43 1.31 4.68
CA ALA A 67 3.83 2.09 5.85
C ALA A 67 2.60 2.73 6.52
N GLY A 68 2.26 2.26 7.72
CA GLY A 68 1.01 2.60 8.40
C GLY A 68 -0.19 1.75 7.96
N GLY A 69 0.04 0.77 7.09
CA GLY A 69 -0.91 -0.20 6.58
C GLY A 69 -0.47 -1.61 6.91
N ILE A 70 -0.27 -2.47 5.90
CA ILE A 70 0.01 -3.89 6.09
C ILE A 70 1.33 -4.17 6.82
N TRP A 71 2.30 -3.25 6.74
CA TRP A 71 3.55 -3.34 7.50
C TRP A 71 3.33 -2.90 8.95
N ALA A 72 3.77 -3.71 9.92
CA ALA A 72 3.38 -3.56 11.32
C ALA A 72 4.22 -2.55 12.12
N GLU A 73 5.13 -1.81 11.50
CA GLU A 73 5.83 -0.69 12.14
C GLU A 73 4.83 0.34 12.67
N LEU A 74 4.93 0.64 13.97
CA LEU A 74 4.05 1.61 14.62
C LEU A 74 4.61 3.03 14.54
N VAL A 75 5.93 3.19 14.47
CA VAL A 75 6.61 4.50 14.49
C VAL A 75 6.68 5.08 13.08
N SER A 76 6.05 6.24 12.88
CA SER A 76 6.18 6.99 11.64
C SER A 76 7.42 7.87 11.69
N ASN A 77 8.15 8.00 10.56
CA ASN A 77 9.41 8.76 10.50
C ASN A 77 10.44 8.26 11.53
N ARG A 78 10.67 6.94 11.58
CA ARG A 78 11.52 6.27 12.59
C ARG A 78 13.00 6.64 12.54
N GLY A 79 13.51 6.99 11.36
CA GLY A 79 14.91 7.39 11.12
C GLY A 79 15.10 8.88 10.85
N PHE A 80 14.06 9.72 11.05
CA PHE A 80 14.12 11.18 10.89
C PHE A 80 14.43 11.71 9.47
N GLU A 81 14.53 10.83 8.47
CA GLU A 81 14.82 11.17 7.08
C GLU A 81 13.64 11.85 6.34
N ALA A 82 12.41 11.74 6.85
CA ALA A 82 11.22 12.26 6.17
C ALA A 82 11.23 13.79 5.98
N GLY A 83 12.02 14.51 6.79
CA GLY A 83 12.22 15.95 6.65
C GLY A 83 13.19 16.34 5.54
N GLY A 84 13.78 15.37 4.84
CA GLY A 84 14.76 15.55 3.79
C GLY A 84 16.19 15.78 4.32
N PRO A 85 17.15 15.96 3.41
CA PRO A 85 18.58 15.96 3.75
C PRO A 85 19.07 17.24 4.46
N HIS A 86 18.26 18.31 4.50
CA HIS A 86 18.65 19.57 5.13
C HIS A 86 18.43 19.51 6.64
N THR A 87 19.43 19.92 7.43
CA THR A 87 19.36 19.91 8.89
C THR A 87 19.40 21.33 9.47
N PRO A 88 18.55 21.69 10.45
CA PRO A 88 17.50 20.87 11.04
C PRO A 88 16.39 20.52 10.02
N SER A 89 16.05 19.25 9.95
CA SER A 89 15.00 18.67 9.13
C SER A 89 13.67 18.67 9.90
N ASN A 90 12.57 18.55 9.16
CA ASN A 90 11.26 18.38 9.79
C ASN A 90 11.16 17.01 10.48
N ILE A 91 10.87 17.01 11.78
CA ILE A 91 10.71 15.79 12.58
C ILE A 91 9.29 15.22 12.57
N HIS A 92 8.33 15.83 11.90
CA HIS A 92 6.94 15.36 11.88
C HIS A 92 6.85 13.84 11.57
N PRO A 93 6.02 13.06 12.29
CA PRO A 93 5.04 13.48 13.30
C PRO A 93 5.58 13.51 14.74
N TRP A 94 6.90 13.43 14.95
CA TRP A 94 7.47 13.59 16.28
C TRP A 94 7.16 14.97 16.85
N SER A 95 6.97 15.03 18.16
CA SER A 95 6.61 16.25 18.89
C SER A 95 7.25 16.27 20.27
N ILE A 96 7.36 17.46 20.85
CA ILE A 96 8.05 17.68 22.13
C ILE A 96 7.10 17.40 23.31
N VAL A 97 7.65 16.80 24.38
CA VAL A 97 7.07 16.75 25.72
C VAL A 97 7.84 17.73 26.60
N GLY A 98 7.21 18.82 27.00
CA GLY A 98 7.86 19.94 27.70
C GLY A 98 7.66 21.26 26.94
N ASP A 99 8.36 22.30 27.39
CA ASP A 99 8.38 23.63 26.77
C ASP A 99 9.81 24.11 26.49
N ASP A 100 9.92 25.24 25.79
CA ASP A 100 11.19 25.85 25.36
C ASP A 100 12.13 26.21 26.53
N SER A 101 11.62 26.31 27.78
CA SER A 101 12.46 26.54 28.96
C SER A 101 13.15 25.26 29.45
N SER A 102 12.65 24.11 29.03
CA SER A 102 13.01 22.79 29.57
C SER A 102 13.71 21.87 28.57
N ILE A 103 13.48 22.04 27.27
CA ILE A 103 14.00 21.16 26.22
C ILE A 103 14.12 21.89 24.88
N PHE A 104 15.16 21.54 24.12
CA PHE A 104 15.35 21.92 22.74
C PHE A 104 15.55 20.67 21.88
N VAL A 105 14.82 20.55 20.77
CA VAL A 105 14.91 19.41 19.84
C VAL A 105 15.20 19.90 18.43
N ALA A 106 16.20 19.30 17.79
CA ALA A 106 16.56 19.53 16.40
C ALA A 106 17.07 18.22 15.77
N THR A 107 17.34 18.21 14.47
CA THR A 107 18.10 17.13 13.84
C THR A 107 19.44 17.64 13.33
N ASP A 108 20.41 16.72 13.27
CA ASP A 108 21.73 16.95 12.69
C ASP A 108 22.18 15.71 11.89
N ARG A 109 23.39 15.77 11.31
CA ARG A 109 23.95 14.70 10.47
C ARG A 109 24.85 13.72 11.23
N SER A 110 24.51 13.41 12.48
CA SER A 110 25.39 12.63 13.38
C SER A 110 25.08 11.13 13.44
N SER A 111 24.14 10.63 12.62
CA SER A 111 23.77 9.22 12.57
C SER A 111 24.99 8.29 12.42
N CYS A 112 24.89 7.09 12.99
CA CYS A 112 25.84 5.99 12.74
C CYS A 112 25.68 5.33 11.36
N PHE A 113 24.60 5.61 10.63
CA PHE A 113 24.32 4.99 9.34
C PHE A 113 24.76 5.90 8.20
N SER A 114 25.54 5.37 7.26
CA SER A 114 26.07 6.15 6.15
C SER A 114 25.03 6.53 5.10
N ARG A 115 23.93 5.77 5.04
CA ARG A 115 22.80 5.97 4.11
C ARG A 115 21.61 6.69 4.74
N ASN A 116 21.53 6.70 6.06
CA ASN A 116 20.53 7.40 6.85
C ASN A 116 21.30 8.37 7.74
N ILE A 117 21.62 9.55 7.22
CA ILE A 117 22.58 10.44 7.87
C ILE A 117 21.96 11.29 8.97
N VAL A 118 20.64 11.39 9.03
CA VAL A 118 19.92 12.30 9.93
C VAL A 118 19.68 11.61 11.28
N ALA A 119 19.98 12.32 12.36
CA ALA A 119 19.66 11.88 13.72
C ALA A 119 18.92 12.99 14.47
N LEU A 120 18.03 12.62 15.40
CA LEU A 120 17.37 13.57 16.29
C LEU A 120 18.28 13.87 17.47
N ARG A 121 18.56 15.16 17.71
CA ARG A 121 19.29 15.68 18.85
C ARG A 121 18.31 16.32 19.84
N MET A 122 18.25 15.75 21.03
CA MET A 122 17.46 16.23 22.16
C MET A 122 18.39 16.85 23.21
N GLU A 123 18.20 18.12 23.52
CA GLU A 123 18.93 18.85 24.56
C GLU A 123 17.99 19.22 25.69
N VAL A 124 18.20 18.61 26.85
CA VAL A 124 17.42 18.86 28.07
C VAL A 124 18.09 20.00 28.83
N LEU A 125 17.31 21.04 29.16
CA LEU A 125 17.79 22.29 29.73
C LEU A 125 17.47 22.41 31.22
N CYS A 126 16.39 21.78 31.67
CA CYS A 126 15.92 21.81 33.05
C CYS A 126 16.85 21.04 34.00
N ASN A 127 17.10 21.61 35.17
CA ASN A 127 17.70 20.87 36.31
C ASN A 127 16.59 20.17 37.13
N ASP A 128 15.46 20.86 37.32
CA ASP A 128 14.27 20.37 38.01
C ASP A 128 13.14 20.16 36.99
N CYS A 129 13.25 19.11 36.20
CA CYS A 129 12.26 18.82 35.16
C CYS A 129 10.89 18.43 35.77
N PRO A 130 9.77 18.66 35.05
CA PRO A 130 8.44 18.25 35.49
C PRO A 130 8.36 16.78 35.90
N ALA A 131 7.37 16.43 36.73
CA ALA A 131 7.23 15.07 37.29
C ALA A 131 7.14 13.95 36.24
N GLY A 132 6.64 14.22 35.02
CA GLY A 132 6.60 13.26 33.91
C GLY A 132 7.86 13.23 33.03
N GLY A 133 8.87 14.05 33.35
CA GLY A 133 10.06 14.30 32.55
C GLY A 133 9.78 15.19 31.33
N VAL A 134 10.83 15.43 30.55
CA VAL A 134 10.75 16.10 29.25
C VAL A 134 11.33 15.20 28.17
N GLY A 135 10.93 15.39 26.92
CA GLY A 135 11.42 14.57 25.82
C GLY A 135 10.63 14.71 24.53
N ILE A 136 10.38 13.59 23.88
CA ILE A 136 9.69 13.52 22.59
C ILE A 136 8.63 12.42 22.58
N TYR A 137 7.65 12.53 21.68
CA TYR A 137 6.68 11.49 21.41
C TYR A 137 6.39 11.34 19.92
N ASN A 138 5.97 10.16 19.52
CA ASN A 138 5.52 9.82 18.17
C ASN A 138 4.10 9.23 18.25
N PRO A 139 3.10 9.81 17.58
CA PRO A 139 1.73 9.28 17.55
C PRO A 139 1.58 8.07 16.62
N GLY A 140 2.64 7.65 15.93
CA GLY A 140 2.56 6.67 14.86
C GLY A 140 1.78 7.21 13.67
N PHE A 141 1.07 6.31 12.99
CA PHE A 141 0.23 6.67 11.84
C PHE A 141 -1.19 7.06 12.32
N TRP A 142 -1.36 8.26 12.89
CA TRP A 142 -2.61 8.74 13.51
C TRP A 142 -3.11 7.92 14.72
N GLY A 143 -2.18 7.41 15.51
CA GLY A 143 -2.43 6.59 16.68
C GLY A 143 -1.82 5.20 16.56
N MET A 144 -1.45 4.61 17.70
CA MET A 144 -0.97 3.23 17.80
C MET A 144 -2.03 2.37 18.48
N ASN A 145 -2.32 1.19 17.92
CA ASN A 145 -3.14 0.18 18.59
C ASN A 145 -2.33 -0.58 19.65
N ILE A 146 -2.49 -0.16 20.90
CA ILE A 146 -1.94 -0.86 22.04
C ILE A 146 -3.04 -1.69 22.69
N GLU A 147 -2.81 -2.99 22.83
CA GLU A 147 -3.77 -3.96 23.37
C GLU A 147 -3.23 -4.58 24.65
N ASP A 148 -4.10 -4.70 25.67
CA ASP A 148 -3.75 -5.30 26.95
C ASP A 148 -3.13 -6.70 26.79
N GLY A 149 -2.04 -6.95 27.52
CA GLY A 149 -1.30 -8.21 27.47
C GLY A 149 -0.41 -8.41 26.24
N LYS A 150 -0.53 -7.60 25.18
CA LYS A 150 0.35 -7.72 24.02
C LYS A 150 1.74 -7.17 24.30
N THR A 151 2.72 -7.74 23.59
CA THR A 151 4.12 -7.36 23.68
C THR A 151 4.53 -6.59 22.43
N TYR A 152 5.30 -5.52 22.62
CA TYR A 152 5.83 -4.66 21.57
C TYR A 152 7.35 -4.63 21.67
N ASN A 153 8.02 -4.94 20.56
CA ASN A 153 9.48 -4.94 20.45
C ASN A 153 9.93 -3.53 20.09
N LEU A 154 10.66 -2.90 21.01
CA LEU A 154 11.31 -1.60 20.82
C LEU A 154 12.76 -1.83 20.38
N VAL A 155 13.16 -1.16 19.30
CA VAL A 155 14.56 -1.01 18.90
C VAL A 155 14.85 0.47 18.72
N MET A 156 15.96 0.95 19.28
CA MET A 156 16.42 2.31 19.01
C MET A 156 17.94 2.42 19.12
N TYR A 157 18.52 3.34 18.37
CA TYR A 157 19.92 3.71 18.49
C TYR A 157 20.00 4.99 19.31
N VAL A 158 20.83 4.97 20.35
CA VAL A 158 20.99 6.10 21.27
C VAL A 158 22.45 6.42 21.48
N LYS A 159 22.76 7.71 21.55
CA LYS A 159 24.06 8.24 21.91
C LYS A 159 23.88 9.37 22.91
N SER A 160 24.65 9.36 24.00
CA SER A 160 24.68 10.47 24.94
C SER A 160 26.05 10.53 25.61
N PRO A 161 26.78 11.67 25.56
CA PRO A 161 28.07 11.83 26.22
C PRO A 161 28.01 11.63 27.74
N GLU A 162 26.86 11.95 28.34
CA GLU A 162 26.61 11.85 29.78
C GLU A 162 25.73 10.65 30.08
N THR A 163 25.79 10.14 31.32
CA THR A 163 24.84 9.10 31.73
C THR A 163 23.44 9.70 31.76
N ALA A 164 22.50 9.04 31.08
CA ALA A 164 21.11 9.47 31.04
C ALA A 164 20.17 8.30 31.35
N ASP A 165 19.18 8.55 32.19
CA ASP A 165 18.08 7.62 32.46
C ASP A 165 16.89 8.03 31.57
N LEU A 166 16.52 7.15 30.66
CA LEU A 166 15.39 7.33 29.75
C LEU A 166 14.20 6.51 30.22
N THR A 167 13.01 7.11 30.18
CA THR A 167 11.74 6.42 30.33
C THR A 167 11.09 6.31 28.96
N VAL A 168 10.98 5.10 28.45
CA VAL A 168 10.21 4.83 27.22
C VAL A 168 8.83 4.32 27.65
N SER A 169 7.77 4.89 27.09
CA SER A 169 6.40 4.52 27.43
C SER A 169 5.45 4.52 26.25
N LEU A 170 4.43 3.66 26.34
CA LEU A 170 3.24 3.69 25.51
C LEU A 170 2.15 4.36 26.33
N THR A 171 1.61 5.47 25.83
CA THR A 171 0.61 6.26 26.55
C THR A 171 -0.65 6.48 25.71
N SER A 172 -1.74 6.93 26.34
CA SER A 172 -2.86 7.58 25.66
C SER A 172 -2.41 8.81 24.86
N PRO A 173 -3.23 9.32 23.92
CA PRO A 173 -2.88 10.49 23.10
C PRO A 173 -2.49 11.73 23.92
N ASP A 174 -3.13 11.93 25.07
CA ASP A 174 -2.89 13.04 26.00
C ASP A 174 -1.68 12.81 26.93
N GLY A 175 -1.09 11.61 26.93
CA GLY A 175 0.01 11.24 27.80
C GLY A 175 -0.39 10.89 29.24
N LEU A 176 -1.68 10.91 29.59
CA LEU A 176 -2.14 10.75 30.98
C LEU A 176 -2.24 9.28 31.42
N GLN A 177 -2.61 8.38 30.52
CA GLN A 177 -2.72 6.95 30.78
C GLN A 177 -1.44 6.26 30.30
N ASN A 178 -0.68 5.66 31.22
CA ASN A 178 0.45 4.80 30.89
C ASN A 178 -0.04 3.36 30.67
N LEU A 179 0.28 2.79 29.51
CA LEU A 179 -0.10 1.43 29.12
C LEU A 179 1.07 0.47 29.25
N ALA A 180 2.28 0.94 28.95
CA ALA A 180 3.51 0.21 29.18
C ALA A 180 4.64 1.20 29.42
N SER A 181 5.65 0.81 30.21
CA SER A 181 6.84 1.63 30.38
C SER A 181 8.04 0.80 30.79
N ILE A 182 9.23 1.28 30.39
CA ILE A 182 10.52 0.73 30.78
C ILE A 182 11.51 1.88 31.01
N ASN A 183 12.37 1.72 32.02
CA ASN A 183 13.47 2.64 32.31
C ASN A 183 14.76 2.06 31.74
N LEU A 184 15.50 2.87 30.98
CA LEU A 184 16.72 2.49 30.27
C LEU A 184 17.85 3.41 30.70
N LYS A 185 18.98 2.81 31.06
CA LYS A 185 20.18 3.57 31.41
C LYS A 185 21.12 3.63 30.22
N VAL A 186 21.48 4.83 29.79
CA VAL A 186 22.49 5.10 28.77
C VAL A 186 23.81 5.38 29.47
N ALA A 187 24.85 4.62 29.16
CA ALA A 187 26.09 4.56 29.94
C ALA A 187 26.98 5.82 29.89
N GLY A 188 26.63 6.86 29.13
CA GLY A 188 27.46 8.05 28.93
C GLY A 188 28.67 7.78 28.04
N THR A 189 28.42 7.66 26.73
CA THR A 189 29.44 7.37 25.71
C THR A 189 29.19 8.21 24.46
N SER A 190 30.29 8.60 23.79
CA SER A 190 30.23 9.28 22.49
C SER A 190 29.85 8.34 21.34
N ASN A 191 29.78 7.03 21.58
CA ASN A 191 29.41 6.02 20.58
C ASN A 191 27.91 5.73 20.60
N TRP A 192 27.36 5.46 19.42
CA TRP A 192 26.01 4.96 19.27
C TRP A 192 25.87 3.56 19.87
N THR A 193 24.76 3.32 20.55
CA THR A 193 24.42 2.03 21.17
C THR A 193 23.04 1.61 20.71
N LYS A 194 22.91 0.39 20.19
CA LYS A 194 21.61 -0.24 19.91
C LYS A 194 20.99 -0.70 21.21
N LEU A 195 19.75 -0.31 21.46
CA LEU A 195 18.94 -0.73 22.60
C LEU A 195 17.73 -1.52 22.09
N GLU A 196 17.56 -2.72 22.64
CA GLU A 196 16.46 -3.63 22.28
C GLU A 196 15.71 -4.02 23.53
N GLN A 197 14.39 -3.79 23.53
CA GLN A 197 13.54 -3.99 24.70
C GLN A 197 12.17 -4.49 24.32
N LYS A 198 11.47 -5.07 25.29
CA LYS A 198 10.08 -5.52 25.13
C LYS A 198 9.18 -4.77 26.10
N LEU A 199 8.15 -4.12 25.58
CA LEU A 199 7.10 -3.50 26.36
C LEU A 199 5.88 -4.40 26.39
N VAL A 200 5.43 -4.80 27.59
CA VAL A 200 4.18 -5.54 27.77
C VAL A 200 3.10 -4.53 28.19
N ALA A 201 2.05 -4.42 27.39
CA ALA A 201 0.93 -3.53 27.66
C ALA A 201 0.07 -4.05 28.81
N LYS A 202 -0.38 -3.13 29.67
CA LYS A 202 -1.24 -3.34 30.84
C LYS A 202 -2.62 -2.70 30.67
N GLY A 203 -2.98 -2.39 29.43
CA GLY A 203 -4.26 -1.82 29.07
C GLY A 203 -4.37 -1.65 27.56
N THR A 204 -5.60 -1.45 27.09
CA THR A 204 -5.90 -1.21 25.69
C THR A 204 -6.20 0.26 25.45
N ASN A 205 -5.54 0.86 24.46
CA ASN A 205 -5.90 2.17 23.94
C ASN A 205 -5.63 2.21 22.43
N ARG A 206 -6.57 2.83 21.73
CA ARG A 206 -6.63 2.78 20.28
C ARG A 206 -5.84 3.90 19.60
N THR A 207 -5.55 4.96 20.30
CA THR A 207 -4.95 6.16 19.71
C THR A 207 -3.67 6.52 20.44
N SER A 208 -2.96 5.49 20.91
CA SER A 208 -1.75 5.66 21.70
C SER A 208 -0.60 6.29 20.94
N ARG A 209 0.41 6.69 21.71
CA ARG A 209 1.68 7.22 21.21
C ARG A 209 2.85 6.54 21.93
N LEU A 210 4.00 6.47 21.26
CA LEU A 210 5.28 6.17 21.88
C LEU A 210 5.86 7.48 22.44
N GLN A 211 6.35 7.45 23.67
CA GLN A 211 6.97 8.60 24.33
C GLN A 211 8.32 8.19 24.93
N ILE A 212 9.32 9.06 24.76
CA ILE A 212 10.67 8.91 25.33
C ILE A 212 10.96 10.17 26.13
N THR A 213 11.10 10.05 27.46
CA THR A 213 11.40 11.18 28.35
C THR A 213 12.61 10.90 29.23
N THR A 214 13.14 11.97 29.82
CA THR A 214 14.18 11.90 30.84
C THR A 214 14.02 13.04 31.85
N HIS A 215 14.67 12.89 33.00
CA HIS A 215 14.86 13.95 33.98
C HIS A 215 16.31 14.44 34.02
N ASN A 216 17.21 13.78 33.29
CA ASN A 216 18.62 14.15 33.27
C ASN A 216 18.82 15.30 32.28
N LYS A 217 19.39 16.39 32.79
CA LYS A 217 19.97 17.44 31.96
C LYS A 217 21.09 16.86 31.10
N GLY A 218 21.19 17.32 29.84
CA GLY A 218 22.24 16.87 28.93
C GLY A 218 21.76 16.76 27.49
N VAL A 219 22.62 16.19 26.64
CA VAL A 219 22.34 16.00 25.21
C VAL A 219 22.25 14.52 24.89
N ILE A 220 21.16 14.12 24.23
CA ILE A 220 20.87 12.74 23.84
C ILE A 220 20.49 12.75 22.37
N TRP A 221 21.09 11.86 21.60
CA TRP A 221 20.75 11.62 20.21
C TRP A 221 20.00 10.30 20.06
N PHE A 222 19.03 10.30 19.15
CA PHE A 222 18.21 9.15 18.78
C PHE A 222 18.27 8.93 17.27
N ASP A 223 18.27 7.67 16.88
CA ASP A 223 18.13 7.25 15.49
C ASP A 223 17.44 5.88 15.41
N GLN A 224 16.84 5.57 14.26
CA GLN A 224 16.17 4.31 13.92
C GLN A 224 15.30 3.78 15.08
N VAL A 225 14.33 4.59 15.51
CA VAL A 225 13.40 4.26 16.61
C VAL A 225 12.23 3.45 16.05
N SER A 226 12.25 2.13 16.21
CA SER A 226 11.21 1.21 15.75
C SER A 226 10.43 0.63 16.92
N LEU A 227 9.13 0.44 16.71
CA LEU A 227 8.25 -0.29 17.63
C LEU A 227 7.32 -1.18 16.82
N MET A 228 7.52 -2.50 16.91
CA MET A 228 6.65 -3.48 16.22
C MET A 228 5.93 -4.36 17.24
N PRO A 229 4.67 -4.76 17.00
CA PRO A 229 4.04 -5.85 17.75
C PRO A 229 4.89 -7.12 17.66
N ALA A 230 4.97 -7.89 18.75
CA ALA A 230 5.73 -9.14 18.75
C ALA A 230 5.00 -10.27 17.99
N ASP A 231 3.69 -10.16 17.82
CA ASP A 231 2.78 -11.13 17.21
C ASP A 231 2.43 -10.80 15.74
N THR A 232 3.40 -10.33 14.96
CA THR A 232 3.21 -10.14 13.52
C THR A 232 2.90 -11.46 12.81
N TYR A 233 2.20 -11.40 11.68
CA TYR A 233 1.79 -12.58 10.93
C TYR A 233 3.01 -13.46 10.60
N LYS A 234 3.03 -14.68 11.15
CA LYS A 234 4.15 -15.63 11.10
C LYS A 234 5.52 -15.10 11.58
N GLY A 235 5.57 -13.94 12.22
CA GLY A 235 6.81 -13.25 12.55
C GLY A 235 7.46 -12.52 11.37
N HIS A 236 6.77 -12.37 10.24
CA HIS A 236 7.31 -11.76 9.02
C HIS A 236 7.11 -10.23 8.94
N GLY A 237 6.64 -9.59 10.01
CA GLY A 237 6.50 -8.12 10.06
C GLY A 237 5.16 -7.57 9.57
N PHE A 238 4.25 -8.42 9.08
CA PHE A 238 2.92 -7.99 8.62
C PHE A 238 1.88 -7.95 9.73
N ARG A 239 0.90 -7.07 9.56
CA ARG A 239 -0.30 -7.02 10.38
C ARG A 239 -1.26 -8.16 10.07
N SER A 240 -1.54 -8.97 11.09
CA SER A 240 -2.35 -10.19 10.96
C SER A 240 -3.80 -9.91 10.54
N ASP A 241 -4.39 -8.79 10.95
CA ASP A 241 -5.76 -8.41 10.55
C ASP A 241 -5.87 -8.15 9.04
N LEU A 242 -4.95 -7.38 8.48
CA LEU A 242 -4.92 -7.05 7.05
C LEU A 242 -4.52 -8.25 6.18
N ILE A 243 -3.56 -9.06 6.63
CA ILE A 243 -3.19 -10.30 5.93
C ILE A 243 -4.38 -11.27 5.86
N SER A 244 -5.16 -11.39 6.94
CA SER A 244 -6.32 -12.28 6.96
C SER A 244 -7.34 -11.91 5.87
N MET A 245 -7.56 -10.62 5.62
CA MET A 245 -8.44 -10.17 4.53
C MET A 245 -7.89 -10.51 3.16
N LEU A 246 -6.57 -10.39 2.96
CA LEU A 246 -5.97 -10.81 1.69
C LEU A 246 -6.10 -12.33 1.49
N LEU A 247 -5.94 -13.13 2.55
CA LEU A 247 -6.15 -14.57 2.48
C LEU A 247 -7.61 -14.92 2.13
N ASP A 248 -8.58 -14.16 2.65
CA ASP A 248 -10.00 -14.35 2.35
C ASP A 248 -10.35 -14.04 0.89
N LEU A 249 -9.61 -13.12 0.23
CA LEU A 249 -9.71 -12.88 -1.22
C LEU A 249 -9.16 -14.04 -2.06
N LYS A 250 -8.34 -14.92 -1.46
CA LYS A 250 -7.68 -16.06 -2.13
C LYS A 250 -6.95 -15.68 -3.43
N PRO A 251 -6.11 -14.63 -3.42
CA PRO A 251 -5.45 -14.15 -4.62
C PRO A 251 -4.54 -15.21 -5.20
N ARG A 252 -4.55 -15.32 -6.53
CA ARG A 252 -3.72 -16.27 -7.28
C ARG A 252 -2.40 -15.66 -7.72
N PHE A 253 -2.32 -14.33 -7.74
CA PHE A 253 -1.11 -13.56 -7.95
C PHE A 253 -1.09 -12.30 -7.08
N PHE A 254 0.10 -11.74 -6.91
CA PHE A 254 0.34 -10.48 -6.22
C PHE A 254 1.24 -9.58 -7.06
N ARG A 255 0.70 -8.49 -7.61
CA ARG A 255 1.44 -7.49 -8.41
C ARG A 255 2.01 -6.42 -7.48
N PHE A 256 3.33 -6.28 -7.44
CA PHE A 256 4.03 -5.36 -6.54
C PHE A 256 5.36 -4.85 -7.14
N PRO A 257 5.93 -3.77 -6.58
CA PRO A 257 5.32 -2.81 -5.67
C PRO A 257 4.64 -1.71 -6.50
N GLY A 258 3.87 -2.12 -7.51
CA GLY A 258 3.66 -1.44 -8.79
C GLY A 258 2.99 -0.07 -8.74
N GLY A 259 2.25 0.22 -9.81
CA GLY A 259 1.72 1.55 -10.05
C GLY A 259 2.82 2.60 -10.15
N CYS A 260 2.40 3.84 -9.96
CA CYS A 260 3.26 5.00 -10.05
C CYS A 260 4.37 5.02 -8.98
N PHE A 261 4.24 4.26 -7.88
CA PHE A 261 5.28 4.15 -6.84
C PHE A 261 6.63 3.63 -7.39
N VAL A 262 6.60 2.72 -8.37
CA VAL A 262 7.82 2.21 -9.03
C VAL A 262 8.47 3.26 -9.92
N GLU A 263 7.68 4.17 -10.48
CA GLU A 263 8.13 5.22 -11.41
C GLU A 263 8.67 6.45 -10.68
N GLY A 264 7.92 6.94 -9.70
CA GLY A 264 8.07 8.28 -9.15
C GLY A 264 7.60 9.38 -10.12
N GLU A 265 7.42 10.60 -9.61
CA GLU A 265 7.35 11.78 -10.50
C GLU A 265 8.71 11.99 -11.19
N TRP A 266 9.78 11.83 -10.41
CA TRP A 266 11.17 11.94 -10.85
C TRP A 266 11.95 10.66 -10.53
N LEU A 267 12.88 10.26 -11.40
CA LEU A 267 13.66 9.01 -11.23
C LEU A 267 14.47 8.94 -9.94
N ARG A 268 14.81 10.10 -9.36
CA ARG A 268 15.48 10.20 -8.05
C ARG A 268 14.65 9.66 -6.88
N ASN A 269 13.32 9.60 -7.06
CA ASN A 269 12.35 9.17 -6.06
C ASN A 269 11.65 7.86 -6.45
N ALA A 270 12.07 7.22 -7.54
CA ALA A 270 11.58 5.90 -7.94
C ALA A 270 12.00 4.84 -6.92
N PHE A 271 11.13 3.87 -6.65
CA PHE A 271 11.46 2.72 -5.80
C PHE A 271 12.68 1.94 -6.34
N ARG A 272 13.65 1.65 -5.47
CA ARG A 272 14.88 0.89 -5.80
C ARG A 272 14.95 -0.38 -4.97
N TRP A 273 14.69 -1.53 -5.61
CA TRP A 273 14.64 -2.83 -4.91
C TRP A 273 15.90 -3.11 -4.08
N ARG A 274 17.08 -2.79 -4.61
CA ARG A 274 18.40 -2.99 -3.97
C ARG A 274 18.54 -2.19 -2.69
N GLU A 275 17.88 -1.04 -2.62
CA GLU A 275 17.92 -0.16 -1.45
C GLU A 275 16.96 -0.61 -0.35
N SER A 276 16.02 -1.49 -0.69
CA SER A 276 14.99 -2.03 0.18
C SER A 276 15.29 -3.43 0.75
N ILE A 277 16.52 -3.94 0.59
CA ILE A 277 16.95 -5.24 1.13
C ILE A 277 18.06 -5.07 2.17
N GLY A 278 18.34 -6.14 2.93
CA GLY A 278 19.28 -6.10 4.05
C GLY A 278 18.65 -5.57 5.35
N PRO A 279 19.49 -5.25 6.36
CA PRO A 279 19.05 -4.72 7.65
C PRO A 279 18.18 -3.48 7.47
N TRP A 280 17.05 -3.43 8.16
CA TRP A 280 16.06 -2.35 7.97
C TRP A 280 16.60 -0.99 8.43
N GLU A 281 17.50 -0.98 9.42
CA GLU A 281 18.12 0.23 9.95
C GLU A 281 19.10 0.90 8.98
N GLU A 282 19.49 0.21 7.90
CA GLU A 282 20.39 0.73 6.84
C GLU A 282 19.65 1.08 5.54
N ARG A 283 18.32 0.92 5.52
CA ARG A 283 17.50 1.26 4.36
C ARG A 283 17.26 2.78 4.38
N PRO A 284 17.66 3.52 3.33
CA PRO A 284 17.52 4.97 3.33
C PRO A 284 16.06 5.40 3.31
N GLY A 285 15.16 4.56 2.79
CA GLY A 285 13.83 5.00 2.42
C GLY A 285 13.88 5.96 1.23
N HIS A 286 12.72 6.48 0.86
CA HIS A 286 12.62 7.56 -0.11
C HIS A 286 11.30 8.32 0.02
N PHE A 287 11.27 9.52 -0.54
CA PHE A 287 10.04 10.30 -0.65
C PHE A 287 9.23 9.80 -1.84
N GLY A 288 8.08 9.17 -1.58
CA GLY A 288 7.11 8.82 -2.60
C GLY A 288 6.43 10.10 -3.10
N ASP A 289 7.02 10.73 -4.11
CA ASP A 289 6.61 12.05 -4.59
C ASP A 289 5.29 12.05 -5.35
N VAL A 290 4.86 10.91 -5.89
CA VAL A 290 3.52 10.71 -6.47
C VAL A 290 2.43 10.80 -5.38
N TRP A 291 2.67 10.18 -4.22
CA TRP A 291 1.67 10.06 -3.16
C TRP A 291 1.89 10.99 -1.97
N HIS A 292 2.99 11.74 -2.01
CA HIS A 292 3.35 12.82 -1.10
C HIS A 292 3.58 12.40 0.36
N TYR A 293 4.23 11.26 0.58
CA TYR A 293 4.73 10.87 1.91
C TYR A 293 6.04 10.09 1.82
N TRP A 294 6.76 10.08 2.94
CA TRP A 294 8.01 9.34 3.08
C TRP A 294 7.73 7.87 3.36
N THR A 295 8.51 7.00 2.72
CA THR A 295 8.52 5.56 2.98
C THR A 295 9.89 5.19 3.51
N ASP A 296 9.95 4.38 4.55
CA ASP A 296 11.21 3.92 5.14
C ASP A 296 11.77 2.68 4.44
N ASP A 297 11.10 2.22 3.38
CA ASP A 297 11.36 0.98 2.64
C ASP A 297 11.51 -0.25 3.56
N GLY A 298 10.84 -0.24 4.73
CA GLY A 298 10.75 -1.39 5.63
C GLY A 298 9.96 -2.55 4.99
N LEU A 299 8.93 -2.22 4.22
CA LEU A 299 8.27 -3.14 3.30
C LEU A 299 8.99 -3.10 1.94
N GLY A 300 10.06 -3.89 1.83
CA GLY A 300 10.94 -3.93 0.67
C GLY A 300 10.75 -5.14 -0.23
N TYR A 301 11.64 -5.31 -1.21
CA TYR A 301 11.56 -6.36 -2.21
C TYR A 301 11.49 -7.77 -1.62
N TYR A 302 12.29 -8.03 -0.57
CA TYR A 302 12.26 -9.31 0.14
C TYR A 302 10.91 -9.53 0.82
N GLU A 303 10.40 -8.52 1.53
CA GLU A 303 9.13 -8.63 2.24
C GLU A 303 7.95 -8.83 1.27
N TYR A 304 7.93 -8.19 0.10
CA TYR A 304 6.89 -8.44 -0.91
C TYR A 304 6.94 -9.87 -1.50
N LEU A 305 8.13 -10.41 -1.73
CA LEU A 305 8.30 -11.80 -2.17
C LEU A 305 7.82 -12.77 -1.07
N GLN A 306 8.18 -12.50 0.19
CA GLN A 306 7.70 -13.26 1.35
C GLN A 306 6.19 -13.20 1.50
N LEU A 307 5.58 -12.03 1.29
CA LEU A 307 4.13 -11.85 1.30
C LEU A 307 3.45 -12.70 0.22
N SER A 308 4.04 -12.78 -0.98
CA SER A 308 3.51 -13.60 -2.07
C SER A 308 3.42 -15.07 -1.67
N GLU A 309 4.47 -15.61 -1.04
CA GLU A 309 4.46 -16.99 -0.51
C GLU A 309 3.45 -17.16 0.62
N ASP A 310 3.35 -16.18 1.51
CA ASP A 310 2.41 -16.21 2.63
C ASP A 310 0.94 -16.23 2.20
N LEU A 311 0.63 -15.60 1.07
CA LEU A 311 -0.67 -15.60 0.43
C LEU A 311 -0.91 -16.84 -0.45
N GLY A 312 0.14 -17.63 -0.74
CA GLY A 312 0.09 -18.68 -1.76
C GLY A 312 -0.16 -18.15 -3.17
N ALA A 313 0.26 -16.91 -3.44
CA ALA A 313 0.04 -16.18 -4.67
C ALA A 313 1.33 -16.10 -5.50
N ALA A 314 1.22 -16.17 -6.83
CA ALA A 314 2.36 -15.98 -7.72
C ALA A 314 2.82 -14.50 -7.69
N PRO A 315 4.10 -14.20 -7.37
CA PRO A 315 4.60 -12.83 -7.43
C PRO A 315 4.67 -12.34 -8.88
N ILE A 316 4.22 -11.10 -9.10
CA ILE A 316 4.43 -10.32 -10.32
C ILE A 316 5.25 -9.10 -9.94
N TRP A 317 6.54 -9.11 -10.28
CA TRP A 317 7.44 -8.01 -9.96
C TRP A 317 7.37 -6.92 -11.02
N VAL A 318 6.93 -5.73 -10.62
CA VAL A 318 6.98 -4.50 -11.41
C VAL A 318 8.29 -3.78 -11.07
N PHE A 319 9.09 -3.46 -12.08
CA PHE A 319 10.34 -2.74 -11.89
C PHE A 319 10.41 -1.50 -12.78
N ASN A 320 11.21 -0.52 -12.35
CA ASN A 320 11.42 0.72 -13.09
C ASN A 320 12.27 0.44 -14.34
N ASN A 321 11.75 0.77 -15.53
CA ASN A 321 12.41 0.53 -16.82
C ASN A 321 13.25 1.73 -17.30
N GLY A 322 13.65 2.62 -16.40
CA GLY A 322 14.33 3.88 -16.69
C GLY A 322 13.39 5.03 -17.02
N ILE A 323 12.12 4.96 -16.60
CA ILE A 323 11.12 6.01 -16.82
C ILE A 323 10.47 6.40 -15.50
N SER A 324 10.14 7.69 -15.39
CA SER A 324 9.24 8.26 -14.39
C SER A 324 8.17 9.11 -15.09
N HIS A 325 7.27 9.75 -14.34
CA HIS A 325 6.30 10.66 -14.96
C HIS A 325 6.97 11.80 -15.74
N HIS A 326 8.15 12.27 -15.30
CA HIS A 326 8.87 13.39 -15.92
C HIS A 326 10.24 13.08 -16.54
N ASP A 327 10.88 11.97 -16.17
CA ASP A 327 12.20 11.60 -16.67
C ASP A 327 12.14 10.36 -17.57
N GLU A 328 13.00 10.30 -18.59
CA GLU A 328 13.20 9.13 -19.44
C GLU A 328 14.70 8.91 -19.69
N VAL A 329 15.23 7.75 -19.33
CA VAL A 329 16.60 7.34 -19.65
C VAL A 329 16.67 6.91 -21.11
N ASP A 330 17.58 7.52 -21.86
CA ASP A 330 17.82 7.17 -23.25
C ASP A 330 18.21 5.68 -23.38
N THR A 331 17.58 4.98 -24.32
CA THR A 331 17.85 3.57 -24.64
C THR A 331 19.33 3.26 -24.89
N ALA A 332 20.13 4.23 -25.37
CA ALA A 332 21.57 4.06 -25.55
C ALA A 332 22.34 3.83 -24.25
N ILE A 333 21.82 4.31 -23.11
CA ILE A 333 22.47 4.26 -21.80
C ILE A 333 21.67 3.50 -20.73
N ILE A 334 20.64 2.74 -21.13
CA ILE A 334 19.77 1.98 -20.20
C ILE A 334 20.44 0.74 -19.59
N ALA A 335 21.63 0.35 -20.07
CA ALA A 335 22.31 -0.89 -19.66
C ALA A 335 22.50 -1.06 -18.14
N PRO A 336 22.80 -0.03 -17.33
CA PRO A 336 22.88 -0.17 -15.87
C PRO A 336 21.55 -0.59 -15.23
N PHE A 337 20.41 -0.11 -15.72
CA PHE A 337 19.09 -0.50 -15.23
C PHE A 337 18.78 -1.95 -15.60
N VAL A 338 19.14 -2.38 -16.81
CA VAL A 338 19.00 -3.78 -17.24
C VAL A 338 19.79 -4.70 -16.31
N LYS A 339 21.04 -4.35 -16.00
CA LYS A 339 21.85 -5.11 -15.05
C LYS A 339 21.21 -5.14 -13.65
N ASP A 340 20.72 -4.01 -13.17
CA ASP A 340 20.10 -3.92 -11.85
C ASP A 340 18.87 -4.83 -11.71
N VAL A 341 18.07 -4.96 -12.78
CA VAL A 341 16.93 -5.88 -12.82
C VAL A 341 17.38 -7.35 -12.88
N LEU A 342 18.41 -7.68 -13.67
CA LEU A 342 18.97 -9.04 -13.68
C LEU A 342 19.53 -9.46 -12.31
N ASP A 343 20.16 -8.53 -11.60
CA ASP A 343 20.61 -8.72 -10.21
C ASP A 343 19.41 -8.99 -9.28
N GLY A 344 18.29 -8.27 -9.45
CA GLY A 344 17.06 -8.50 -8.67
C GLY A 344 16.37 -9.82 -8.99
N LEU A 345 16.46 -10.29 -10.24
CA LEU A 345 16.04 -11.64 -10.62
C LEU A 345 16.96 -12.71 -10.03
N GLU A 346 18.27 -12.48 -9.98
CA GLU A 346 19.21 -13.39 -9.32
C GLU A 346 18.97 -13.41 -7.80
N PHE A 347 18.61 -12.28 -7.18
CA PHE A 347 18.19 -12.24 -5.78
C PHE A 347 16.99 -13.14 -5.52
N ALA A 348 15.96 -13.08 -6.37
CA ALA A 348 14.75 -13.88 -6.18
C ALA A 348 14.94 -15.36 -6.56
N LYS A 349 15.62 -15.65 -7.67
CA LYS A 349 15.65 -17.00 -8.30
C LYS A 349 17.00 -17.71 -8.22
N GLY A 350 18.09 -17.00 -7.95
CA GLY A 350 19.44 -17.55 -7.93
C GLY A 350 19.64 -18.56 -6.78
N SER A 351 20.59 -19.47 -6.95
CA SER A 351 20.99 -20.39 -5.87
C SER A 351 21.55 -19.61 -4.68
N ALA A 352 21.47 -20.16 -3.48
CA ALA A 352 22.04 -19.53 -2.27
C ALA A 352 23.57 -19.24 -2.35
N ASN A 353 24.28 -19.83 -3.32
CA ASN A 353 25.71 -19.60 -3.54
C ASN A 353 26.01 -18.54 -4.61
N SER A 354 24.98 -18.01 -5.28
CA SER A 354 25.14 -16.98 -6.29
C SER A 354 25.27 -15.60 -5.63
N THR A 355 25.65 -14.56 -6.39
CA THR A 355 25.96 -13.24 -5.82
C THR A 355 24.76 -12.71 -5.04
N TRP A 356 23.60 -12.61 -5.69
CA TRP A 356 22.40 -12.08 -5.08
C TRP A 356 21.57 -13.13 -4.34
N GLY A 357 21.64 -14.40 -4.75
CA GLY A 357 20.99 -15.50 -4.01
C GLY A 357 21.59 -15.70 -2.62
N SER A 358 22.88 -15.41 -2.43
CA SER A 358 23.53 -15.43 -1.11
C SER A 358 23.02 -14.33 -0.18
N VAL A 359 22.67 -13.15 -0.73
CA VAL A 359 22.06 -12.07 0.05
C VAL A 359 20.67 -12.48 0.53
N ARG A 360 19.84 -13.05 -0.35
CA ARG A 360 18.53 -13.62 0.03
C ARG A 360 18.66 -14.70 1.12
N ALA A 361 19.62 -15.61 0.96
CA ALA A 361 19.89 -16.66 1.93
C ALA A 361 20.33 -16.10 3.30
N ALA A 362 21.19 -15.07 3.31
CA ALA A 362 21.62 -14.40 4.54
C ALA A 362 20.49 -13.64 5.24
N MET A 363 19.46 -13.21 4.49
CA MET A 363 18.24 -12.62 5.03
C MET A 363 17.26 -13.68 5.60
N GLY A 364 17.62 -14.96 5.57
CA GLY A 364 16.84 -16.04 6.18
C GLY A 364 16.06 -16.92 5.20
N HIS A 365 16.16 -16.67 3.89
CA HIS A 365 15.43 -17.44 2.87
C HIS A 365 16.37 -18.03 1.81
N PRO A 366 16.93 -19.22 2.05
CA PRO A 366 17.89 -19.83 1.13
C PRO A 366 17.26 -20.34 -0.18
N GLU A 367 15.97 -20.64 -0.19
CA GLU A 367 15.29 -21.20 -1.35
C GLU A 367 14.90 -20.11 -2.37
N PRO A 368 14.92 -20.39 -3.68
CA PRO A 368 14.41 -19.45 -4.68
C PRO A 368 12.92 -19.16 -4.51
N PHE A 369 12.52 -17.89 -4.63
CA PHE A 369 11.11 -17.52 -4.74
C PHE A 369 10.54 -17.96 -6.10
N PRO A 370 9.24 -18.31 -6.19
CA PRO A 370 8.60 -18.74 -7.44
C PRO A 370 8.25 -17.56 -8.36
N LEU A 371 9.21 -16.66 -8.62
CA LEU A 371 9.05 -15.51 -9.51
C LEU A 371 8.99 -15.95 -10.96
N LYS A 372 7.79 -15.85 -11.54
CA LYS A 372 7.47 -16.24 -12.91
C LYS A 372 7.07 -15.06 -13.80
N TYR A 373 6.59 -13.97 -13.22
CA TYR A 373 6.05 -12.83 -13.97
C TYR A 373 6.82 -11.56 -13.62
N VAL A 374 7.14 -10.77 -14.65
CA VAL A 374 7.68 -9.43 -14.49
C VAL A 374 6.96 -8.44 -15.38
N ALA A 375 6.70 -7.24 -14.87
CA ALA A 375 6.20 -6.11 -15.66
C ALA A 375 7.33 -5.10 -15.87
N ILE A 376 7.56 -4.75 -17.14
CA ILE A 376 8.69 -3.92 -17.58
C ILE A 376 8.24 -2.45 -17.61
N GLY A 377 8.12 -1.84 -16.43
CA GLY A 377 7.55 -0.50 -16.23
C GLY A 377 6.10 -0.49 -15.76
N ASN A 378 5.50 0.69 -15.75
CA ASN A 378 4.11 0.94 -15.41
C ASN A 378 3.57 2.10 -16.27
N GLU A 379 2.43 1.93 -16.96
CA GLU A 379 1.78 2.96 -17.80
C GLU A 379 2.67 3.70 -18.83
N ASP A 380 3.82 3.14 -19.18
CA ASP A 380 4.88 3.84 -19.91
C ASP A 380 4.73 3.84 -21.44
N CYS A 381 3.73 3.15 -22.01
CA CYS A 381 3.70 2.86 -23.45
C CYS A 381 3.79 4.10 -24.36
N GLY A 382 3.24 5.24 -23.91
CA GLY A 382 3.26 6.50 -24.63
C GLY A 382 4.59 7.26 -24.57
N LYS A 383 5.54 6.81 -23.75
CA LYS A 383 6.83 7.48 -23.52
C LYS A 383 7.80 7.22 -24.66
N LYS A 384 8.63 8.21 -24.96
CA LYS A 384 9.50 8.21 -26.15
C LYS A 384 10.47 7.04 -26.16
N HIS A 385 11.06 6.72 -25.00
CA HIS A 385 12.12 5.71 -24.87
C HIS A 385 11.60 4.34 -24.41
N TYR A 386 10.32 4.20 -24.05
CA TYR A 386 9.74 2.95 -23.58
C TYR A 386 10.02 1.78 -24.50
N ARG A 387 9.70 1.94 -25.79
CA ARG A 387 9.82 0.88 -26.79
C ARG A 387 11.24 0.32 -26.88
N GLY A 388 12.22 1.21 -26.89
CA GLY A 388 13.64 0.86 -26.94
C GLY A 388 14.13 0.22 -25.65
N ASN A 389 13.75 0.80 -24.50
CA ASN A 389 14.11 0.30 -23.18
C ASN A 389 13.51 -1.10 -22.96
N TYR A 390 12.21 -1.27 -23.22
CA TYR A 390 11.52 -2.56 -23.16
C TYR A 390 12.26 -3.66 -23.90
N LEU A 391 12.70 -3.43 -25.14
CA LEU A 391 13.41 -4.45 -25.92
C LEU A 391 14.78 -4.81 -25.31
N LYS A 392 15.45 -3.87 -24.64
CA LYS A 392 16.71 -4.13 -23.92
C LYS A 392 16.47 -5.04 -22.71
N PHE A 393 15.44 -4.75 -21.91
CA PHE A 393 15.04 -5.61 -20.80
C PHE A 393 14.54 -6.98 -21.28
N TYR A 394 13.61 -7.01 -22.24
CA TYR A 394 13.02 -8.22 -22.79
C TYR A 394 14.08 -9.20 -23.27
N ASN A 395 15.03 -8.75 -24.10
CA ASN A 395 16.06 -9.62 -24.64
C ASN A 395 16.98 -10.14 -23.52
N ALA A 396 17.44 -9.27 -22.63
CA ALA A 396 18.34 -9.65 -21.54
C ALA A 396 17.67 -10.64 -20.55
N ILE A 397 16.40 -10.41 -20.20
CA ILE A 397 15.64 -11.29 -19.31
C ILE A 397 15.34 -12.61 -20.02
N ARG A 398 14.92 -12.59 -21.28
CA ARG A 398 14.63 -13.82 -22.03
C ARG A 398 15.88 -14.70 -22.18
N ASP A 399 17.04 -14.09 -22.40
CA ASP A 399 18.31 -14.81 -22.53
C ASP A 399 18.76 -15.43 -21.19
N ALA A 400 18.58 -14.71 -20.07
CA ALA A 400 19.02 -15.18 -18.75
C ALA A 400 18.01 -16.10 -18.04
N TYR A 401 16.71 -15.85 -18.23
CA TYR A 401 15.60 -16.48 -17.51
C TYR A 401 14.45 -16.79 -18.49
N PRO A 402 14.61 -17.79 -19.38
CA PRO A 402 13.64 -18.06 -20.45
C PRO A 402 12.26 -18.51 -19.95
N ASP A 403 12.14 -18.92 -18.69
CA ASP A 403 10.90 -19.31 -18.02
C ASP A 403 10.04 -18.13 -17.53
N ILE A 404 10.63 -16.94 -17.42
CA ILE A 404 9.89 -15.73 -17.01
C ILE A 404 8.97 -15.27 -18.13
N GLN A 405 7.74 -14.92 -17.74
CA GLN A 405 6.76 -14.28 -18.60
C GLN A 405 6.83 -12.76 -18.42
N MET A 406 7.01 -12.05 -19.53
CA MET A 406 7.15 -10.60 -19.54
C MET A 406 5.84 -9.92 -19.93
N ILE A 407 5.45 -8.95 -19.10
CA ILE A 407 4.28 -8.10 -19.30
C ILE A 407 4.75 -6.76 -19.89
N SER A 408 4.21 -6.41 -21.05
CA SER A 408 4.31 -5.07 -21.64
C SER A 408 3.23 -4.15 -21.06
N ASN A 409 3.52 -2.88 -20.85
CA ASN A 409 2.54 -1.86 -20.46
C ASN A 409 1.82 -1.22 -21.65
N CYS A 410 2.10 -1.68 -22.87
CA CYS A 410 1.34 -1.28 -24.04
C CYS A 410 0.05 -2.10 -24.13
N ASP A 411 -1.09 -1.42 -24.23
CA ASP A 411 -2.38 -2.07 -24.43
C ASP A 411 -2.46 -2.78 -25.80
N GLY A 412 -2.67 -4.09 -25.75
CA GLY A 412 -2.85 -4.98 -26.90
C GLY A 412 -4.31 -5.39 -27.18
N SER A 413 -5.29 -4.84 -26.45
CA SER A 413 -6.71 -5.22 -26.49
C SER A 413 -7.35 -5.03 -27.85
N SER A 414 -7.05 -3.89 -28.51
CA SER A 414 -7.64 -3.47 -29.77
C SER A 414 -6.67 -3.51 -30.96
N ARG A 415 -5.36 -3.52 -30.69
CA ARG A 415 -4.31 -3.54 -31.71
C ARG A 415 -3.21 -4.51 -31.31
N ARG A 416 -2.68 -5.25 -32.28
CA ARG A 416 -1.52 -6.12 -32.04
C ARG A 416 -0.33 -5.29 -31.60
N LEU A 417 0.38 -5.75 -30.58
CA LEU A 417 1.67 -5.17 -30.20
C LEU A 417 2.67 -5.30 -31.36
N ASP A 418 3.50 -4.28 -31.51
CA ASP A 418 4.62 -4.27 -32.45
C ASP A 418 5.90 -4.88 -31.84
N HIS A 419 5.83 -5.45 -30.63
CA HIS A 419 6.90 -6.19 -29.94
C HIS A 419 6.50 -7.59 -29.52
N PRO A 420 7.51 -8.43 -29.21
CA PRO A 420 7.28 -9.60 -28.38
C PRO A 420 6.89 -9.23 -26.94
N ALA A 421 5.88 -9.91 -26.42
CA ALA A 421 5.49 -9.95 -25.01
C ALA A 421 4.79 -11.29 -24.76
N ASP A 422 4.79 -11.78 -23.53
CA ASP A 422 3.95 -12.93 -23.15
C ASP A 422 2.55 -12.44 -22.73
N LEU A 423 2.50 -11.27 -22.09
CA LEU A 423 1.28 -10.59 -21.70
C LEU A 423 1.35 -9.09 -22.00
N PHE A 424 0.19 -8.46 -22.08
CA PHE A 424 0.06 -7.00 -22.14
C PHE A 424 -0.83 -6.49 -21.01
N ASP A 425 -0.51 -5.31 -20.51
CA ASP A 425 -1.21 -4.64 -19.45
C ASP A 425 -2.40 -3.85 -20.00
N PHE A 426 -3.52 -3.86 -19.27
CA PHE A 426 -4.72 -3.11 -19.58
C PHE A 426 -5.23 -2.46 -18.29
N HIS A 427 -5.35 -1.13 -18.31
CA HIS A 427 -5.81 -0.34 -17.19
C HIS A 427 -7.13 0.36 -17.53
N VAL A 428 -8.10 0.32 -16.61
CA VAL A 428 -9.35 1.07 -16.77
C VAL A 428 -9.84 1.67 -15.46
N TYR A 429 -9.85 3.00 -15.43
CA TYR A 429 -10.47 3.79 -14.37
C TYR A 429 -11.60 4.63 -14.95
N THR A 430 -12.85 4.26 -14.68
CA THR A 430 -14.01 4.98 -15.25
C THR A 430 -15.21 5.06 -14.29
N ASP A 431 -16.38 5.50 -14.77
CA ASP A 431 -17.65 5.45 -14.03
C ASP A 431 -18.37 4.11 -14.21
N SER A 432 -19.31 3.80 -13.31
CA SER A 432 -20.06 2.54 -13.26
C SER A 432 -20.78 2.26 -14.58
N LYS A 433 -21.38 3.28 -15.21
CA LYS A 433 -22.09 3.10 -16.48
C LYS A 433 -21.15 2.64 -17.57
N THR A 434 -19.99 3.28 -17.66
CA THR A 434 -18.98 2.97 -18.69
C THR A 434 -18.39 1.59 -18.44
N LEU A 435 -17.98 1.28 -17.21
CA LEU A 435 -17.38 0.00 -16.88
C LEU A 435 -18.37 -1.17 -17.10
N PHE A 436 -19.63 -1.00 -16.70
CA PHE A 436 -20.68 -1.98 -17.01
C PHE A 436 -20.83 -2.23 -18.51
N SER A 437 -20.70 -1.18 -19.33
CA SER A 437 -20.81 -1.27 -20.80
C SER A 437 -19.59 -1.93 -21.45
N MET A 438 -18.47 -2.05 -20.73
CA MET A 438 -17.24 -2.71 -21.18
C MET A 438 -17.24 -4.22 -20.96
N MET A 439 -18.39 -4.83 -20.59
CA MET A 439 -18.50 -6.30 -20.44
C MET A 439 -18.13 -7.11 -21.69
N ASN A 440 -18.00 -6.47 -22.86
CA ASN A 440 -17.61 -7.11 -24.13
C ASN A 440 -16.24 -6.62 -24.64
N GLU A 441 -15.45 -5.93 -23.82
CA GLU A 441 -14.18 -5.28 -24.23
C GLU A 441 -13.24 -6.23 -24.96
N PHE A 442 -13.10 -7.46 -24.45
CA PHE A 442 -12.17 -8.45 -24.98
C PHE A 442 -12.78 -9.42 -26.01
N ASP A 443 -14.08 -9.27 -26.35
CA ASP A 443 -14.77 -10.21 -27.24
C ASP A 443 -14.13 -10.27 -28.62
N SER A 444 -13.65 -9.12 -29.13
CA SER A 444 -12.99 -9.01 -30.44
C SER A 444 -11.46 -9.00 -30.38
N THR A 445 -10.85 -9.10 -29.19
CA THR A 445 -9.39 -9.12 -29.06
C THR A 445 -8.80 -10.31 -29.81
N SER A 446 -7.65 -10.11 -30.44
CA SER A 446 -6.95 -11.18 -31.17
C SER A 446 -6.61 -12.34 -30.23
N ARG A 447 -6.87 -13.58 -30.67
CA ARG A 447 -6.42 -14.80 -29.98
C ARG A 447 -5.04 -15.27 -30.46
N ASP A 448 -4.46 -14.54 -31.43
CA ASP A 448 -3.06 -14.63 -31.83
C ASP A 448 -2.28 -13.48 -31.17
N GLY A 449 -1.31 -13.80 -30.30
CA GLY A 449 -0.47 -12.82 -29.61
C GLY A 449 -0.39 -13.00 -28.09
N PRO A 450 0.14 -11.98 -27.38
CA PRO A 450 0.20 -11.96 -25.92
C PRO A 450 -1.19 -11.99 -25.28
N LYS A 451 -1.26 -12.53 -24.06
CA LYS A 451 -2.50 -12.54 -23.28
C LYS A 451 -2.74 -11.21 -22.55
N ALA A 452 -4.00 -10.89 -22.28
CA ALA A 452 -4.36 -9.70 -21.51
C ALA A 452 -4.13 -9.92 -20.01
N PHE A 453 -3.54 -8.94 -19.36
CA PHE A 453 -3.53 -8.74 -17.92
C PHE A 453 -4.27 -7.43 -17.63
N VAL A 454 -5.48 -7.54 -17.08
CA VAL A 454 -6.23 -6.37 -16.59
C VAL A 454 -5.67 -5.99 -15.22
N SER A 455 -4.50 -5.39 -15.18
CA SER A 455 -3.76 -5.26 -13.92
C SER A 455 -4.32 -4.18 -12.99
N GLU A 456 -5.09 -3.25 -13.53
CA GLU A 456 -5.80 -2.22 -12.79
C GLU A 456 -7.19 -1.98 -13.38
N TYR A 457 -8.23 -2.25 -12.60
CA TYR A 457 -9.57 -1.77 -12.91
C TYR A 457 -10.26 -1.22 -11.67
N ALA A 458 -11.02 -0.14 -11.82
CA ALA A 458 -11.97 0.29 -10.80
C ALA A 458 -12.97 1.33 -11.34
N VAL A 459 -14.14 1.38 -10.69
CA VAL A 459 -14.99 2.56 -10.73
C VAL A 459 -14.44 3.59 -9.74
N TRP A 460 -14.14 4.80 -10.22
CA TRP A 460 -13.47 5.81 -9.40
C TRP A 460 -14.16 7.15 -9.26
N LYS A 461 -15.13 7.45 -10.12
CA LYS A 461 -15.79 8.75 -10.14
C LYS A 461 -16.77 8.87 -8.96
N ARG A 462 -17.59 9.93 -8.96
CA ARG A 462 -18.51 10.26 -7.85
C ARG A 462 -19.44 9.12 -7.44
N ASP A 463 -19.76 8.22 -8.36
CA ASP A 463 -20.59 7.04 -8.18
C ASP A 463 -19.90 5.89 -7.41
N ALA A 464 -18.57 5.90 -7.32
CA ALA A 464 -17.81 4.97 -6.47
C ALA A 464 -18.00 5.25 -4.97
N GLY A 465 -18.08 6.53 -4.57
CA GLY A 465 -18.21 6.92 -3.17
C GLY A 465 -17.10 6.40 -2.26
N LYS A 466 -17.43 5.48 -1.34
CA LYS A 466 -16.48 4.77 -0.46
C LYS A 466 -16.46 3.26 -0.76
N GLY A 467 -16.87 2.88 -1.97
CA GLY A 467 -17.50 1.60 -2.25
C GLY A 467 -19.01 1.82 -2.30
N SER A 468 -19.64 1.41 -3.40
CA SER A 468 -21.08 1.49 -3.58
C SER A 468 -21.55 0.24 -4.31
N LEU A 469 -22.75 -0.23 -3.98
CA LEU A 469 -23.36 -1.37 -4.67
C LEU A 469 -23.42 -1.16 -6.20
N LEU A 470 -23.63 0.08 -6.65
CA LEU A 470 -23.65 0.40 -8.08
C LEU A 470 -22.28 0.17 -8.74
N ALA A 471 -21.20 0.62 -8.10
CA ALA A 471 -19.84 0.40 -8.57
C ALA A 471 -19.51 -1.09 -8.58
N SER A 472 -19.80 -1.80 -7.49
CA SER A 472 -19.55 -3.25 -7.37
C SER A 472 -20.32 -4.07 -8.42
N LEU A 473 -21.57 -3.69 -8.75
CA LEU A 473 -22.34 -4.34 -9.81
C LEU A 473 -21.77 -4.07 -11.21
N ALA A 474 -21.26 -2.85 -11.46
CA ALA A 474 -20.61 -2.52 -12.72
C ALA A 474 -19.29 -3.28 -12.91
N GLU A 475 -18.49 -3.37 -11.85
CA GLU A 475 -17.25 -4.14 -11.81
C GLU A 475 -17.53 -5.63 -12.00
N ALA A 476 -18.53 -6.19 -11.29
CA ALA A 476 -18.93 -7.57 -11.47
C ALA A 476 -19.36 -7.86 -12.92
N ALA A 477 -20.14 -6.98 -13.55
CA ALA A 477 -20.54 -7.13 -14.95
C ALA A 477 -19.31 -7.14 -15.89
N PHE A 478 -18.34 -6.23 -15.67
CA PHE A 478 -17.08 -6.23 -16.40
C PHE A 478 -16.29 -7.53 -16.20
N LEU A 479 -16.17 -8.02 -14.96
CA LEU A 479 -15.49 -9.27 -14.65
C LEU A 479 -16.13 -10.51 -15.32
N THR A 480 -17.45 -10.55 -15.49
CA THR A 480 -18.08 -11.62 -16.29
C THR A 480 -17.62 -11.63 -17.75
N GLY A 481 -17.33 -10.44 -18.29
CA GLY A 481 -16.71 -10.28 -19.60
C GLY A 481 -15.29 -10.84 -19.66
N LEU A 482 -14.51 -10.65 -18.59
CA LEU A 482 -13.17 -11.20 -18.46
C LEU A 482 -13.21 -12.73 -18.36
N GLU A 483 -14.11 -13.30 -17.55
CA GLU A 483 -14.31 -14.75 -17.44
C GLU A 483 -14.76 -15.37 -18.77
N ARG A 484 -15.66 -14.71 -19.50
CA ARG A 484 -16.07 -15.18 -20.84
C ARG A 484 -14.91 -15.22 -21.83
N ASN A 485 -13.95 -14.31 -21.68
CA ASN A 485 -12.77 -14.19 -22.51
C ASN A 485 -11.51 -14.77 -21.85
N SER A 486 -11.67 -15.74 -20.94
CA SER A 486 -10.55 -16.36 -20.20
C SER A 486 -9.55 -17.13 -21.08
N ASP A 487 -9.88 -17.34 -22.35
CA ASP A 487 -8.94 -17.81 -23.37
C ASP A 487 -7.81 -16.80 -23.62
N ILE A 488 -8.11 -15.50 -23.60
CA ILE A 488 -7.16 -14.41 -23.84
C ILE A 488 -6.85 -13.57 -22.59
N VAL A 489 -7.80 -13.43 -21.66
CA VAL A 489 -7.59 -12.73 -20.37
C VAL A 489 -7.02 -13.72 -19.35
N GLN A 490 -5.80 -13.46 -18.90
CA GLN A 490 -5.05 -14.36 -18.04
C GLN A 490 -5.12 -13.98 -16.56
N MET A 491 -5.22 -12.68 -16.26
CA MET A 491 -5.11 -12.10 -14.92
C MET A 491 -5.91 -10.81 -14.85
N ALA A 492 -6.49 -10.52 -13.67
CA ALA A 492 -7.24 -9.31 -13.37
C ALA A 492 -7.09 -8.94 -11.89
N SER A 493 -6.86 -7.66 -11.61
CA SER A 493 -6.77 -7.13 -10.24
C SER A 493 -7.42 -5.75 -10.11
N TYR A 494 -8.18 -5.58 -9.03
CA TYR A 494 -8.71 -4.27 -8.62
C TYR A 494 -7.57 -3.41 -8.07
N ALA A 495 -7.61 -2.10 -8.31
CA ALA A 495 -6.66 -1.14 -7.77
C ALA A 495 -7.34 0.18 -7.36
N PRO A 496 -6.90 0.86 -6.29
CA PRO A 496 -5.95 0.42 -5.27
C PRO A 496 -6.53 -0.59 -4.26
N LEU A 497 -5.66 -1.42 -3.68
CA LEU A 497 -6.05 -2.49 -2.75
C LEU A 497 -6.45 -1.98 -1.36
N PHE A 498 -5.68 -1.07 -0.78
CA PHE A 498 -5.83 -0.65 0.61
C PHE A 498 -5.99 0.87 0.79
N VAL A 499 -6.62 1.25 1.91
CA VAL A 499 -6.62 2.63 2.41
C VAL A 499 -6.53 2.75 3.92
N ASN A 500 -5.62 3.60 4.38
CA ASN A 500 -5.73 4.19 5.70
C ASN A 500 -6.68 5.39 5.66
N THR A 501 -7.85 5.25 6.28
CA THR A 501 -8.93 6.25 6.24
C THR A 501 -8.59 7.62 6.86
N ASN A 502 -7.45 7.76 7.54
CA ASN A 502 -6.98 9.05 8.06
C ASN A 502 -6.25 9.91 7.00
N ASP A 503 -5.68 9.30 5.95
CA ASP A 503 -5.06 10.02 4.84
C ASP A 503 -5.37 9.33 3.51
N ARG A 504 -6.40 9.86 2.85
CA ARG A 504 -6.95 9.33 1.63
C ARG A 504 -6.39 10.11 0.45
N ARG A 505 -5.49 9.48 -0.32
CA ARG A 505 -4.91 10.03 -1.54
C ARG A 505 -5.70 9.65 -2.79
N SER A 506 -6.41 8.52 -2.77
CA SER A 506 -7.37 8.10 -3.80
C SER A 506 -8.78 7.81 -3.22
N VAL A 507 -9.83 8.05 -4.03
CA VAL A 507 -11.23 8.11 -3.57
C VAL A 507 -11.94 6.74 -3.56
N PHE A 508 -11.38 5.66 -4.12
CA PHE A 508 -12.08 4.39 -4.44
C PHE A 508 -11.11 3.19 -4.28
N MET A 509 -11.50 2.12 -3.54
CA MET A 509 -10.53 1.23 -2.86
C MET A 509 -11.17 -0.11 -2.50
N ALA A 510 -10.44 -1.24 -2.57
CA ALA A 510 -10.99 -2.55 -2.26
C ALA A 510 -11.19 -2.79 -0.75
N LEU A 511 -10.16 -2.47 0.05
CA LEU A 511 -10.15 -2.68 1.50
C LEU A 511 -9.88 -1.36 2.23
N CYS A 512 -10.83 -0.95 3.07
CA CYS A 512 -10.69 0.23 3.90
C CYS A 512 -10.29 -0.13 5.32
N PHE A 513 -9.21 0.44 5.83
CA PHE A 513 -8.84 0.26 7.22
C PHE A 513 -8.62 1.59 7.96
N ARG A 514 -8.83 1.50 9.26
CA ARG A 514 -8.20 2.33 10.28
C ARG A 514 -7.43 1.36 11.18
N TRP A 515 -6.66 1.85 12.14
CA TRP A 515 -6.02 0.99 13.14
C TRP A 515 -6.96 0.02 13.91
N PHE A 516 -8.30 0.08 13.71
CA PHE A 516 -9.32 -0.70 14.44
C PHE A 516 -10.53 -1.14 13.65
N LEU A 517 -10.72 -0.63 12.44
CA LEU A 517 -11.95 -0.83 11.69
C LEU A 517 -11.55 -1.16 10.27
N VAL A 518 -11.75 -2.41 9.89
CA VAL A 518 -11.62 -2.81 8.50
C VAL A 518 -13.01 -3.02 7.92
N PHE A 519 -13.27 -2.35 6.80
CA PHE A 519 -14.46 -2.54 5.99
C PHE A 519 -14.03 -3.16 4.66
N LEU A 520 -14.71 -4.22 4.23
CA LEU A 520 -14.82 -4.49 2.81
C LEU A 520 -15.71 -3.38 2.22
N SER A 521 -15.23 -2.70 1.19
CA SER A 521 -16.07 -1.88 0.35
C SER A 521 -16.96 -2.83 -0.48
N ILE A 522 -18.20 -3.07 -0.03
CA ILE A 522 -19.21 -3.86 -0.74
C ILE A 522 -20.12 -2.95 -1.55
#